data_AF-A0A9E2Q8E8-F1
#
_entry.id   AF-A0A9E2Q8E8-F1
#
_cell.length_a   1.000
_cell.length_b   1.000
_cell.length_c   1.000
_cell.angle_alpha   90.00
_cell.angle_beta   90.00
_cell.angle_gamma   90.00
#
_symmetry.space_group_name_H-M   'P 1'
#
loop_
_entity.id
_entity.type
_entity.pdbx_description
1 polymer ?
#
loop_
_entity_poly.entity_id
_entity_poly.type
_entity_poly.pdbx_seq_one_letter_code
_entity_poly.pdbx_strand_id
1 'polypeptide(L)'
;MATVAPARVRGGQGVAIVLLVLALLVGLAAYALVGLGFAGTVPTDVAEYGLGMAALAFGAWGVVRWRAPDADPVILPTVVALNGIGLAMIYRLDLSYEARGRSSYGFADKQLAWTAISMVLAMALLIVLRDHRTLRRYTYTAMVASLVLLMLPLVPGIGHTVNGAQIWIRIGPAGLQPAELAKITLAVFFAGYLVTNRDTLALAGPSLLGLRLPRARDLGPIIVVWAVSLAVLVLQSDLGTSLLLFGLFVGMLYLATERVSWVLIGLGMFAGGAAVIATVVPHVHARFDVWLHAMDDDVFNKAVGGSGQLVRGLFGMASGGLFGTGWGEGRPYLVPYAESD
;
A
#
# COMPACT_ATOMS: atom_id res chain seq x y z
N MET A 1 37.01 -27.12 14.31
CA MET A 1 35.55 -27.26 14.12
C MET A 1 34.86 -26.24 15.02
N ALA A 2 34.38 -25.13 14.46
CA ALA A 2 33.57 -24.19 15.22
C ALA A 2 32.12 -24.68 15.20
N THR A 3 31.66 -25.26 16.31
CA THR A 3 30.24 -25.56 16.52
C THR A 3 29.51 -24.24 16.72
N VAL A 4 28.84 -23.75 15.68
CA VAL A 4 27.86 -22.67 15.80
C VAL A 4 26.68 -23.24 16.58
N ALA A 5 26.66 -23.02 17.89
CA ALA A 5 25.47 -23.29 18.69
C ALA A 5 24.38 -22.32 18.20
N PRO A 6 23.21 -22.80 17.74
CA PRO A 6 22.12 -21.91 17.40
C PRO A 6 21.68 -21.22 18.69
N ALA A 7 22.02 -19.93 18.83
CA ALA A 7 21.46 -19.11 19.88
C ALA A 7 19.95 -19.06 19.63
N ARG A 8 19.19 -19.86 20.38
CA ARG A 8 17.74 -19.66 20.47
C ARG A 8 17.55 -18.33 21.17
N VAL A 9 17.44 -17.27 20.38
CA VAL A 9 16.91 -16.00 20.85
C VAL A 9 15.55 -16.35 21.44
N ARG A 10 15.41 -16.26 22.76
CA ARG A 10 14.12 -16.38 23.42
C ARG A 10 13.22 -15.34 22.77
N GLY A 11 12.28 -15.78 21.93
CA GLY A 11 11.41 -14.89 21.18
C GLY A 11 10.80 -13.87 22.13
N GLY A 12 10.70 -12.61 21.72
CA GLY A 12 10.19 -11.49 22.53
C GLY A 12 8.70 -11.63 22.84
N GLN A 13 8.35 -12.71 23.54
CA GLN A 13 7.00 -13.25 23.73
C GLN A 13 6.16 -12.33 24.61
N GLY A 14 6.70 -11.98 25.78
CA GLY A 14 6.09 -11.01 26.68
C GLY A 14 6.06 -9.62 26.04
N VAL A 15 7.11 -9.26 25.31
CA VAL A 15 7.18 -8.00 24.57
C VAL A 15 6.06 -7.90 23.54
N ALA A 16 5.80 -8.97 22.77
CA ALA A 16 4.72 -9.01 21.78
C ALA A 16 3.35 -8.74 22.40
N ILE A 17 3.03 -9.37 23.55
CA ILE A 17 1.75 -9.17 24.23
C ILE A 17 1.64 -7.74 24.75
N VAL A 18 2.69 -7.23 25.41
CA VAL A 18 2.71 -5.87 25.95
C VAL A 18 2.52 -4.85 24.82
N LEU A 19 3.24 -5.00 23.71
CA LEU A 19 3.08 -4.15 22.53
C LEU A 19 1.69 -4.27 21.91
N LEU A 20 1.11 -5.47 21.86
CA LEU A 20 -0.22 -5.68 21.29
C LEU A 20 -1.31 -5.01 22.16
N VAL A 21 -1.21 -5.12 23.48
CA VAL A 21 -2.10 -4.43 24.41
C VAL A 21 -1.94 -2.92 24.25
N LEU A 22 -0.70 -2.42 24.18
CA LEU A 22 -0.43 -1.00 23.95
C LEU A 22 -1.04 -0.53 22.62
N ALA A 23 -0.89 -1.30 21.54
CA ALA A 23 -1.45 -0.99 20.23
C ALA A 23 -2.99 -0.89 20.27
N LEU A 24 -3.65 -1.83 20.95
CA LEU A 24 -5.10 -1.79 21.16
C LEU A 24 -5.53 -0.58 21.99
N LEU A 25 -4.79 -0.25 23.06
CA LEU A 25 -5.06 0.93 23.88
C LEU A 25 -4.90 2.22 23.07
N VAL A 26 -3.90 2.32 22.19
CA VAL A 26 -3.72 3.47 21.30
C VAL A 26 -4.91 3.62 20.36
N GLY A 27 -5.34 2.55 19.69
CA GLY A 27 -6.51 2.58 18.81
C GLY A 27 -7.81 2.94 19.54
N LEU A 28 -8.05 2.32 20.70
CA LEU A 28 -9.23 2.57 21.53
C LEU A 28 -9.26 3.99 22.08
N ALA A 29 -8.12 4.50 22.55
CA ALA A 29 -7.98 5.86 23.03
C ALA A 29 -8.21 6.86 21.90
N ALA A 30 -7.64 6.63 20.71
CA ALA A 30 -7.88 7.48 19.54
C ALA A 30 -9.37 7.54 19.19
N TYR A 31 -10.04 6.39 19.13
CA TYR A 31 -11.48 6.31 18.84
C TYR A 31 -12.33 7.02 19.90
N ALA A 32 -12.04 6.81 21.19
CA ALA A 32 -12.72 7.51 22.28
C ALA A 32 -12.49 9.03 22.27
N LEU A 33 -11.27 9.47 21.96
CA LEU A 33 -10.91 10.88 21.87
C LEU A 33 -11.62 11.58 20.70
N VAL A 34 -11.87 10.88 19.58
CA VAL A 34 -12.69 11.43 18.49
C VAL A 34 -14.09 11.77 18.97
N GLY A 35 -14.76 10.84 19.67
CA GLY A 35 -16.10 11.10 20.19
C GLY A 35 -16.11 12.20 21.25
N LEU A 36 -15.12 12.22 22.15
CA LEU A 36 -14.98 13.26 23.16
C LEU A 36 -14.78 14.65 22.52
N GLY A 37 -13.90 14.77 21.52
CA GLY A 37 -13.64 16.05 20.84
C GLY A 37 -14.78 16.49 19.93
N PHE A 38 -15.56 15.56 19.37
CA PHE A 38 -16.65 15.92 18.47
C PHE A 38 -17.99 16.14 19.18
N ALA A 39 -18.35 15.26 20.13
CA ALA A 39 -19.66 15.20 20.78
C ALA A 39 -19.60 15.42 22.31
N GLY A 40 -18.41 15.65 22.88
CA GLY A 40 -18.23 15.84 24.33
C GLY A 40 -18.43 14.56 25.16
N THR A 41 -18.65 13.42 24.52
CA THR A 41 -18.97 12.14 25.17
C THR A 41 -18.22 10.99 24.52
N VAL A 42 -17.91 9.95 25.30
CA VAL A 42 -17.29 8.73 24.76
C VAL A 42 -18.36 7.99 23.93
N PRO A 43 -18.05 7.52 22.70
CA PRO A 43 -19.00 6.76 21.90
C PRO A 43 -19.51 5.52 22.63
N THR A 44 -20.80 5.23 22.53
CA THR A 44 -21.44 4.13 23.28
C THR A 44 -20.96 2.74 22.86
N ASP A 45 -20.48 2.62 21.63
CA ASP A 45 -19.96 1.42 20.99
C ASP A 45 -18.45 1.21 21.20
N VAL A 46 -17.76 2.09 21.93
CA VAL A 46 -16.33 1.96 22.27
C VAL A 46 -15.96 0.58 22.81
N ALA A 47 -16.80 0.03 23.68
CA ALA A 47 -16.55 -1.27 24.29
C ALA A 47 -16.66 -2.41 23.26
N GLU A 48 -17.67 -2.36 22.39
CA GLU A 48 -17.87 -3.35 21.33
C GLU A 48 -16.72 -3.29 20.31
N TYR A 49 -16.37 -2.09 19.86
CA TYR A 49 -15.22 -1.85 18.99
C TYR A 49 -13.92 -2.39 19.59
N GLY A 50 -13.64 -2.04 20.85
CA GLY A 50 -12.44 -2.47 21.55
C GLY A 50 -12.36 -3.99 21.74
N LEU A 51 -13.47 -4.62 22.11
CA LEU A 51 -13.54 -6.08 22.27
C LEU A 51 -13.39 -6.82 20.94
N GLY A 52 -14.04 -6.32 19.87
CA GLY A 52 -13.92 -6.89 18.53
C GLY A 52 -12.48 -6.84 18.00
N MET A 53 -11.84 -5.67 18.11
CA MET A 53 -10.45 -5.48 17.71
C MET A 53 -9.49 -6.32 18.56
N ALA A 54 -9.72 -6.41 19.87
CA ALA A 54 -8.93 -7.26 20.76
C ALA A 54 -9.07 -8.74 20.37
N ALA A 55 -10.29 -9.23 20.12
CA ALA A 55 -10.53 -10.61 19.71
C ALA A 55 -9.78 -10.96 18.42
N LEU A 56 -9.85 -10.09 17.40
CA LEU A 56 -9.11 -10.29 16.15
C LEU A 56 -7.59 -10.24 16.35
N ALA A 57 -7.10 -9.26 17.12
CA ALA A 57 -5.67 -9.07 17.38
C ALA A 57 -5.07 -10.25 18.17
N PHE A 58 -5.73 -10.70 19.24
CA PHE A 58 -5.28 -11.85 20.02
C PHE A 58 -5.46 -13.17 19.26
N GLY A 59 -6.49 -13.29 18.41
CA GLY A 59 -6.63 -14.41 17.48
C GLY A 59 -5.47 -14.49 16.49
N ALA A 60 -5.14 -13.37 15.83
CA ALA A 60 -4.01 -13.28 14.91
C ALA A 60 -2.69 -13.56 15.61
N TRP A 61 -2.48 -13.01 16.81
CA TRP A 61 -1.32 -13.31 17.64
C TRP A 61 -1.22 -14.80 17.93
N GLY A 62 -2.32 -15.45 18.34
CA GLY A 62 -2.36 -16.89 18.59
C GLY A 62 -1.99 -17.73 17.36
N VAL A 63 -2.46 -17.34 16.17
CA VAL A 63 -2.08 -18.00 14.91
C VAL A 63 -0.60 -17.79 14.59
N VAL A 64 -0.07 -16.58 14.76
CA VAL A 64 1.37 -16.31 14.60
C VAL A 64 2.18 -17.15 15.57
N ARG A 65 1.77 -17.27 16.85
CA ARG A 65 2.43 -18.12 17.84
C ARG A 65 2.48 -19.58 17.42
N TRP A 66 1.37 -20.07 16.87
CA TRP A 66 1.26 -21.46 16.48
C TRP A 66 2.06 -21.77 15.21
N ARG A 67 2.01 -20.90 14.21
CA ARG A 67 2.57 -21.18 12.87
C ARG A 67 3.93 -20.57 12.60
N ALA A 68 4.29 -19.51 13.32
CA ALA A 68 5.55 -18.78 13.16
C ALA A 68 6.09 -18.37 14.54
N PRO A 69 6.53 -19.32 15.38
CA PRO A 69 6.96 -19.05 16.76
C PRO A 69 8.18 -18.12 16.85
N ASP A 70 9.00 -18.08 15.79
CA ASP A 70 10.19 -17.23 15.65
C ASP A 70 9.91 -15.92 14.90
N ALA A 71 8.63 -15.58 14.67
CA ALA A 71 8.25 -14.32 14.03
C ALA A 71 8.65 -13.10 14.88
N ASP A 72 8.90 -11.99 14.19
CA ASP A 72 9.17 -10.70 14.83
C ASP A 72 7.99 -10.28 15.72
N PRO A 73 8.21 -9.99 17.02
CA PRO A 73 7.16 -9.64 17.96
C PRO A 73 6.54 -8.24 17.75
N VAL A 74 7.11 -7.40 16.90
CA VAL A 74 6.77 -5.98 16.72
C VAL A 74 5.83 -5.74 15.54
N ILE A 75 5.91 -6.55 14.47
CA ILE A 75 5.16 -6.32 13.22
C ILE A 75 3.65 -6.32 13.47
N LEU A 76 3.11 -7.36 14.10
CA LEU A 76 1.67 -7.48 14.33
C LEU A 76 1.14 -6.33 15.22
N PRO A 77 1.72 -6.02 16.39
CA PRO A 77 1.32 -4.86 17.17
C PRO A 77 1.36 -3.53 16.41
N THR A 78 2.40 -3.31 15.60
CA THR A 78 2.53 -2.08 14.79
C THR A 78 1.39 -1.96 13.78
N VAL A 79 1.06 -3.05 13.09
CA VAL A 79 -0.06 -3.08 12.14
C VAL A 79 -1.39 -2.82 12.86
N VAL A 80 -1.61 -3.42 14.03
CA VAL A 80 -2.82 -3.20 14.84
C VAL A 80 -2.92 -1.74 15.30
N ALA A 81 -1.82 -1.13 15.74
CA ALA A 81 -1.78 0.26 16.17
C ALA A 81 -2.13 1.21 15.02
N LEU A 82 -1.47 1.04 13.88
CA LEU A 82 -1.70 1.87 12.68
C LEU A 82 -3.13 1.72 12.16
N ASN A 83 -3.66 0.50 12.16
CA ASN A 83 -5.04 0.24 11.75
C ASN A 83 -6.05 0.86 12.72
N GLY A 84 -5.83 0.77 14.04
CA GLY A 84 -6.67 1.41 15.05
C GLY A 84 -6.69 2.94 14.92
N ILE A 85 -5.53 3.57 14.74
CA ILE A 85 -5.41 5.00 14.44
C ILE A 85 -6.18 5.35 13.15
N GLY A 86 -5.99 4.57 12.09
CA GLY A 86 -6.67 4.78 10.80
C GLY A 86 -8.20 4.68 10.92
N LEU A 87 -8.71 3.69 11.64
CA LEU A 87 -10.15 3.52 11.90
C LEU A 87 -10.72 4.72 12.67
N ALA A 88 -10.03 5.20 13.71
CA ALA A 88 -10.44 6.39 14.44
C ALA A 88 -10.45 7.64 13.53
N MET A 89 -9.47 7.78 12.64
CA MET A 89 -9.43 8.88 11.67
C MET A 89 -10.58 8.83 10.67
N ILE A 90 -10.94 7.65 10.17
CA ILE A 90 -12.09 7.48 9.25
C ILE A 90 -13.41 7.74 9.98
N TYR A 91 -13.56 7.25 11.21
CA TYR A 91 -14.72 7.55 12.05
C TYR A 91 -14.92 9.06 12.25
N ARG A 92 -13.83 9.80 12.49
CA ARG A 92 -13.85 11.26 12.55
C ARG A 92 -14.36 11.91 11.25
N LEU A 93 -14.02 11.35 10.08
CA LEU A 93 -14.49 11.88 8.78
C LEU A 93 -16.00 11.70 8.63
N ASP A 94 -16.52 10.52 8.94
CA ASP A 94 -17.95 10.21 8.85
C ASP A 94 -18.78 11.16 9.73
N LEU A 95 -18.38 11.35 10.99
CA LEU A 95 -19.03 12.32 11.90
C LEU A 95 -19.03 13.75 11.33
N SER A 96 -17.90 14.17 10.77
CA SER A 96 -17.77 15.50 10.19
C SER A 96 -18.62 15.71 8.93
N TYR A 97 -18.90 14.64 8.17
CA TYR A 97 -19.78 14.69 7.00
C TYR A 97 -21.24 14.70 7.39
N GLU A 98 -21.64 13.86 8.34
CA GLU A 98 -23.00 13.79 8.87
C GLU A 98 -23.44 15.14 9.47
N ALA A 99 -22.60 15.76 10.31
CA ALA A 99 -22.92 17.05 10.93
C ALA A 99 -23.07 18.22 9.92
N ARG A 100 -22.68 18.03 8.66
CA ARG A 100 -22.88 19.02 7.58
C ARG A 100 -23.96 18.63 6.58
N GLY A 101 -24.73 17.59 6.88
CA GLY A 101 -25.76 17.08 5.98
C GLY A 101 -25.19 16.55 4.65
N ARG A 102 -23.91 16.19 4.61
CA ARG A 102 -23.36 15.41 3.50
C ARG A 102 -23.74 13.94 3.71
N SER A 103 -23.97 13.21 2.63
CA SER A 103 -24.22 11.77 2.69
C SER A 103 -23.08 11.08 3.43
N SER A 104 -23.35 10.56 4.62
CA SER A 104 -22.41 9.66 5.31
C SER A 104 -22.41 8.35 4.55
N TYR A 105 -21.25 7.96 4.03
CA TYR A 105 -21.11 6.73 3.25
C TYR A 105 -20.81 5.50 4.13
N GLY A 106 -20.78 5.68 5.46
CA GLY A 106 -20.43 4.63 6.43
C GLY A 106 -19.03 4.07 6.15
N PHE A 107 -18.04 4.96 5.97
CA PHE A 107 -16.68 4.54 5.65
C PHE A 107 -16.04 3.78 6.81
N ALA A 108 -16.31 4.19 8.06
CA ALA A 108 -15.78 3.55 9.25
C ALA A 108 -16.26 2.10 9.39
N ASP A 109 -17.57 1.85 9.21
CA ASP A 109 -18.14 0.50 9.29
C ASP A 109 -17.58 -0.41 8.19
N LYS A 110 -17.49 0.11 6.96
CA LYS A 110 -16.86 -0.61 5.84
C LYS A 110 -15.40 -0.93 6.14
N GLN A 111 -14.64 0.03 6.68
CA GLN A 111 -13.24 -0.16 7.03
C GLN A 111 -13.06 -1.16 8.16
N LEU A 112 -13.96 -1.18 9.14
CA LEU A 112 -13.96 -2.17 10.22
C LEU A 112 -14.21 -3.58 9.65
N ALA A 113 -15.19 -3.73 8.75
CA ALA A 113 -15.46 -4.99 8.06
C ALA A 113 -14.24 -5.44 7.22
N TRP A 114 -13.62 -4.54 6.46
CA TRP A 114 -12.41 -4.85 5.69
C TRP A 114 -11.21 -5.20 6.58
N THR A 115 -11.08 -4.55 7.73
CA THR A 115 -10.07 -4.89 8.74
C THR A 115 -10.28 -6.32 9.23
N ALA A 116 -11.51 -6.68 9.62
CA ALA A 116 -11.83 -8.04 10.05
C ALA A 116 -11.54 -9.08 8.95
N ILE A 117 -12.00 -8.82 7.72
CA ILE A 117 -11.72 -9.69 6.56
C ILE A 117 -10.21 -9.84 6.34
N SER A 118 -9.45 -8.74 6.37
CA SER A 118 -8.01 -8.77 6.15
C SER A 118 -7.26 -9.58 7.22
N MET A 119 -7.67 -9.47 8.49
CA MET A 119 -7.07 -10.24 9.59
C MET A 119 -7.40 -11.73 9.48
N VAL A 120 -8.63 -12.07 9.11
CA VAL A 120 -9.03 -13.46 8.85
C VAL A 120 -8.24 -14.04 7.66
N LEU A 121 -8.11 -13.30 6.57
CA LEU A 121 -7.33 -13.73 5.40
C LEU A 121 -5.84 -13.87 5.74
N ALA A 122 -5.27 -12.96 6.53
CA ALA A 122 -3.88 -13.05 6.99
C ALA A 122 -3.64 -14.30 7.86
N MET A 123 -4.55 -14.58 8.80
CA MET A 123 -4.50 -15.81 9.61
C MET A 123 -4.63 -17.06 8.73
N ALA A 124 -5.59 -17.08 7.80
CA ALA A 124 -5.78 -18.19 6.87
C ALA A 124 -4.54 -18.41 6.00
N LEU A 125 -3.90 -17.34 5.52
CA LEU A 125 -2.68 -17.41 4.73
C LEU A 125 -1.54 -18.05 5.53
N LEU A 126 -1.30 -17.65 6.78
CA LEU A 126 -0.30 -18.28 7.66
C LEU A 126 -0.63 -19.76 7.95
N ILE A 127 -1.92 -20.11 7.98
CA ILE A 127 -2.38 -21.47 8.19
C ILE A 127 -2.15 -22.35 6.95
N VAL A 128 -2.33 -21.82 5.75
CA VAL A 128 -2.22 -22.55 4.48
C VAL A 128 -0.78 -22.58 3.98
N LEU A 129 -0.11 -21.43 3.95
CA LEU A 129 1.24 -21.27 3.41
C LEU A 129 2.30 -21.54 4.48
N ARG A 130 2.56 -22.83 4.74
CA ARG A 130 3.55 -23.26 5.76
C ARG A 130 5.01 -22.94 5.38
N ASP A 131 5.35 -23.03 4.10
CA ASP A 131 6.70 -22.74 3.61
C ASP A 131 6.62 -21.83 2.39
N HIS A 132 7.04 -20.57 2.55
CA HIS A 132 7.08 -19.58 1.49
C HIS A 132 7.98 -20.00 0.31
N ARG A 133 8.95 -20.91 0.52
CA ARG A 133 9.80 -21.42 -0.56
C ARG A 133 9.03 -22.25 -1.59
N THR A 134 7.87 -22.79 -1.22
CA THR A 134 6.97 -23.49 -2.16
C THR A 134 6.50 -22.58 -3.28
N LEU A 135 6.39 -21.26 -3.04
CA LEU A 135 6.02 -20.27 -4.05
C LEU A 135 6.98 -20.27 -5.25
N ARG A 136 8.24 -20.68 -5.06
CA ARG A 136 9.23 -20.80 -6.16
C ARG A 136 8.76 -21.77 -7.25
N ARG A 137 8.00 -22.81 -6.90
CA ARG A 137 7.46 -23.78 -7.86
C ARG A 137 6.41 -23.15 -8.79
N TYR A 138 5.82 -22.04 -8.37
CA TYR A 138 4.77 -21.32 -9.08
C TYR A 138 5.29 -20.05 -9.76
N THR A 139 6.60 -19.89 -9.95
CA THR A 139 7.22 -18.68 -10.54
C THR A 139 6.53 -18.24 -11.83
N TYR A 140 6.41 -19.13 -12.82
CA TYR A 140 5.77 -18.80 -14.09
C TYR A 140 4.24 -18.78 -14.03
N THR A 141 3.63 -19.54 -13.11
CA THR A 141 2.19 -19.43 -12.86
C THR A 141 1.84 -18.06 -12.29
N ALA A 142 2.65 -17.54 -11.37
CA ALA A 142 2.52 -16.21 -10.79
C ALA A 142 2.76 -15.11 -11.84
N MET A 143 3.69 -15.33 -12.79
CA MET A 143 3.88 -14.45 -13.95
C MET A 143 2.59 -14.34 -14.78
N VAL A 144 2.02 -15.48 -15.19
CA VAL A 144 0.79 -15.50 -16.00
C VAL A 144 -0.37 -14.90 -15.22
N ALA A 145 -0.53 -15.29 -13.94
CA ALA A 145 -1.57 -14.73 -13.07
C ALA A 145 -1.45 -13.20 -12.97
N SER A 146 -0.24 -12.67 -12.83
CA SER A 146 0.01 -11.23 -12.79
C SER A 146 -0.45 -10.52 -14.05
N LEU A 147 -0.05 -11.03 -15.22
CA LEU A 147 -0.41 -10.43 -16.51
C LEU A 147 -1.92 -10.49 -16.74
N VAL A 148 -2.56 -11.61 -16.39
CA VAL A 148 -4.02 -11.74 -16.45
C VAL A 148 -4.69 -10.73 -15.52
N LEU A 149 -4.28 -10.68 -14.25
CA LEU A 149 -4.82 -9.74 -13.26
C LEU A 149 -4.67 -8.29 -13.72
N LEU A 150 -3.50 -7.91 -14.23
CA LEU A 150 -3.29 -6.58 -14.78
C LEU A 150 -4.16 -6.32 -16.00
N MET A 151 -4.42 -7.31 -16.87
CA MET A 151 -5.25 -7.10 -18.05
C MET A 151 -6.76 -7.08 -17.75
N LEU A 152 -7.21 -7.65 -16.62
CA LEU A 152 -8.63 -7.79 -16.29
C LEU A 152 -9.42 -6.46 -16.37
N PRO A 153 -8.95 -5.33 -15.81
CA PRO A 153 -9.67 -4.06 -15.93
C PRO A 153 -9.84 -3.58 -17.38
N LEU A 154 -8.96 -3.95 -18.31
CA LEU A 154 -9.07 -3.55 -19.71
C LEU A 154 -10.09 -4.38 -20.50
N VAL A 155 -10.58 -5.49 -19.96
CA VAL A 155 -11.53 -6.36 -20.65
C VAL A 155 -12.89 -5.65 -20.76
N PRO A 156 -13.43 -5.46 -21.98
CA PRO A 156 -14.74 -4.86 -22.17
C PRO A 156 -15.84 -5.62 -21.41
N GLY A 157 -16.68 -4.89 -20.69
CA GLY A 157 -17.78 -5.45 -19.90
C GLY A 157 -17.40 -5.90 -18.48
N ILE A 158 -16.11 -5.95 -18.13
CA ILE A 158 -15.65 -6.28 -16.77
C ILE A 158 -15.12 -5.02 -16.05
N GLY A 159 -14.29 -4.26 -16.74
CA GLY A 159 -13.70 -3.04 -16.17
C GLY A 159 -14.67 -1.86 -16.12
N HIS A 160 -14.44 -0.98 -15.14
CA HIS A 160 -15.16 0.27 -15.02
C HIS A 160 -14.20 1.45 -14.92
N THR A 161 -14.49 2.50 -15.67
CA THR A 161 -13.75 3.77 -15.64
C THR A 161 -14.25 4.62 -14.47
N VAL A 162 -13.35 4.95 -13.54
CA VAL A 162 -13.60 5.83 -12.40
C VAL A 162 -12.57 6.97 -12.47
N ASN A 163 -13.03 8.22 -12.48
CA ASN A 163 -12.16 9.41 -12.56
C ASN A 163 -11.16 9.37 -13.73
N GLY A 164 -11.56 8.78 -14.86
CA GLY A 164 -10.72 8.65 -16.06
C GLY A 164 -9.73 7.47 -16.05
N ALA A 165 -9.67 6.69 -14.97
CA ALA A 165 -8.82 5.50 -14.88
C ALA A 165 -9.65 4.21 -14.94
N GLN A 166 -9.19 3.22 -15.71
CA GLN A 166 -9.85 1.92 -15.87
C GLN A 166 -9.12 0.84 -15.06
N ILE A 167 -9.20 0.95 -13.73
CA ILE A 167 -8.42 0.14 -12.77
C ILE A 167 -9.28 -0.83 -11.94
N TRP A 168 -10.58 -0.58 -11.86
CA TRP A 168 -11.50 -1.32 -10.99
C TRP A 168 -12.30 -2.36 -11.77
N ILE A 169 -12.51 -3.52 -11.14
CA ILE A 169 -13.52 -4.49 -11.54
C ILE A 169 -14.60 -4.57 -10.45
N ARG A 170 -15.85 -4.84 -10.83
CA ARG A 170 -16.95 -5.05 -9.89
C ARG A 170 -17.24 -6.54 -9.73
N ILE A 171 -17.27 -7.01 -8.49
CA ILE A 171 -17.70 -8.37 -8.13
C ILE A 171 -18.90 -8.21 -7.20
N GLY A 172 -20.11 -8.26 -7.78
CA GLY A 172 -21.33 -7.94 -7.04
C GLY A 172 -21.33 -6.50 -6.50
N PRO A 173 -21.59 -6.27 -5.20
CA PRO A 173 -21.59 -4.93 -4.62
C PRO A 173 -20.19 -4.39 -4.32
N ALA A 174 -19.14 -5.22 -4.39
CA ALA A 174 -17.78 -4.83 -4.02
C ALA A 174 -16.91 -4.51 -5.25
N GLY A 175 -16.08 -3.49 -5.13
CA GLY A 175 -15.00 -3.21 -6.07
C GLY A 175 -13.73 -3.94 -5.65
N LEU A 176 -13.01 -4.50 -6.63
CA LEU A 176 -11.67 -5.04 -6.44
C LEU A 176 -10.73 -4.35 -7.43
N GLN A 177 -9.53 -4.00 -6.98
CA GLN A 177 -8.44 -3.54 -7.85
C GLN A 177 -7.50 -4.73 -8.11
N PRO A 178 -7.54 -5.36 -9.29
CA PRO A 178 -6.72 -6.54 -9.59
C PRO A 178 -5.21 -6.27 -9.47
N ALA A 179 -4.80 -5.02 -9.70
CA ALA A 179 -3.41 -4.60 -9.59
C ALA A 179 -2.81 -4.82 -8.18
N GLU A 180 -3.63 -4.80 -7.12
CA GLU A 180 -3.20 -5.11 -5.76
C GLU A 180 -2.72 -6.56 -5.62
N LEU A 181 -3.48 -7.51 -6.17
CA LEU A 181 -3.09 -8.92 -6.22
C LEU A 181 -1.93 -9.14 -7.19
N ALA A 182 -1.91 -8.42 -8.31
CA ALA A 182 -0.84 -8.52 -9.30
C ALA A 182 0.53 -8.13 -8.72
N LYS A 183 0.59 -7.13 -7.83
CA LYS A 183 1.84 -6.77 -7.11
C LYS A 183 2.43 -7.95 -6.36
N ILE A 184 1.58 -8.73 -5.67
CA ILE A 184 2.00 -9.90 -4.89
C ILE A 184 2.50 -11.00 -5.84
N THR A 185 1.75 -11.33 -6.89
CA THR A 185 2.15 -12.39 -7.84
C THR A 185 3.37 -11.99 -8.67
N LEU A 186 3.54 -10.72 -9.00
CA LEU A 186 4.75 -10.21 -9.67
C LEU A 186 5.95 -10.30 -8.75
N ALA A 187 5.81 -9.95 -7.47
CA ALA A 187 6.89 -10.12 -6.49
C ALA A 187 7.33 -11.59 -6.41
N VAL A 188 6.39 -12.53 -6.40
CA VAL A 188 6.68 -13.97 -6.44
C VAL A 188 7.40 -14.37 -7.73
N PHE A 189 6.94 -13.89 -8.89
CA PHE A 189 7.60 -14.15 -10.17
C PHE A 189 9.03 -13.58 -10.19
N PHE A 190 9.22 -12.31 -9.85
CA PHE A 190 10.53 -11.67 -9.83
C PHE A 190 11.47 -12.38 -8.85
N ALA A 191 11.02 -12.66 -7.63
CA ALA A 191 11.82 -13.39 -6.65
C ALA A 191 12.23 -14.78 -7.16
N GLY A 192 11.27 -15.55 -7.65
CA GLY A 192 11.49 -16.91 -8.13
C GLY A 192 12.42 -16.96 -9.35
N TYR A 193 12.23 -16.04 -10.30
CA TYR A 193 13.04 -15.94 -11.50
C TYR A 193 14.48 -15.52 -11.18
N LEU A 194 14.65 -14.48 -10.35
CA LEU A 194 15.97 -13.98 -9.97
C LEU A 194 16.76 -14.99 -9.14
N VAL A 195 16.13 -15.72 -8.21
CA VAL A 195 16.79 -16.76 -7.43
C VAL A 195 17.24 -17.94 -8.31
N THR A 196 16.42 -18.33 -9.29
CA THR A 196 16.73 -19.47 -10.18
C THR A 196 17.86 -19.13 -11.15
N ASN A 197 17.93 -17.88 -11.60
CA ASN A 197 18.94 -17.40 -12.55
C ASN A 197 20.07 -16.60 -11.87
N ARG A 198 20.21 -16.69 -10.53
CA ARG A 198 21.17 -15.86 -9.79
C ARG A 198 22.61 -16.05 -10.28
N ASP A 199 22.99 -17.29 -10.59
CA ASP A 199 24.36 -17.64 -10.95
C ASP A 199 24.70 -17.12 -12.35
N THR A 200 23.73 -17.08 -13.26
CA THR A 200 23.89 -16.48 -14.60
C THR A 200 23.85 -14.95 -14.57
N LEU A 201 23.03 -14.37 -13.69
CA LEU A 201 22.96 -12.92 -13.48
C LEU A 201 24.21 -12.36 -12.78
N ALA A 202 24.86 -13.16 -11.93
CA ALA A 202 26.11 -12.82 -11.26
C ALA A 202 27.31 -12.84 -12.22
N LEU A 203 27.27 -13.69 -13.27
CA LEU A 203 28.29 -13.73 -14.31
C LEU A 203 28.25 -12.43 -15.13
N ALA A 204 29.27 -11.59 -14.93
CA ALA A 204 29.36 -10.28 -15.56
C ALA A 204 29.38 -10.39 -17.09
N GLY A 205 28.43 -9.72 -17.74
CA GLY A 205 28.44 -9.50 -19.18
C GLY A 205 29.35 -8.32 -19.58
N PRO A 206 29.29 -7.88 -20.85
CA PRO A 206 30.14 -6.83 -21.38
C PRO A 206 29.96 -5.50 -20.61
N SER A 207 31.05 -4.76 -20.45
CA SER A 207 31.02 -3.43 -19.84
C SER A 207 30.54 -2.39 -20.84
N LEU A 208 29.51 -1.62 -20.48
CA LEU A 208 29.07 -0.44 -21.23
C LEU A 208 29.21 0.78 -20.32
N LEU A 209 29.92 1.82 -20.77
CA LEU A 209 30.14 3.05 -20.00
C LEU A 209 30.72 2.82 -18.58
N GLY A 210 31.64 1.86 -18.42
CA GLY A 210 32.23 1.51 -17.12
C GLY A 210 31.32 0.67 -16.20
N LEU A 211 30.08 0.40 -16.60
CA LEU A 211 29.13 -0.44 -15.86
C LEU A 211 29.11 -1.85 -16.44
N ARG A 212 29.36 -2.86 -15.59
CA ARG A 212 29.27 -4.29 -15.98
C ARG A 212 27.81 -4.73 -15.99
N LEU A 213 27.20 -4.77 -17.16
CA LEU A 213 25.82 -5.22 -17.35
C LEU A 213 25.77 -6.75 -17.48
N PRO A 214 24.82 -7.45 -16.84
CA PRO A 214 24.57 -8.87 -17.11
C PRO A 214 24.17 -9.11 -18.56
N ARG A 215 24.27 -10.36 -19.01
CA ARG A 215 23.90 -10.73 -20.37
C ARG A 215 22.40 -10.46 -20.60
N ALA A 216 22.08 -9.74 -21.68
CA ALA A 216 20.69 -9.38 -22.02
C ALA A 216 19.76 -10.59 -22.15
N ARG A 217 20.30 -11.77 -22.50
CA ARG A 217 19.56 -13.03 -22.60
C ARG A 217 19.00 -13.51 -21.25
N ASP A 218 19.69 -13.24 -20.15
CA ASP A 218 19.31 -13.69 -18.81
C ASP A 218 18.34 -12.71 -18.12
N LEU A 219 18.33 -11.45 -18.55
CA LEU A 219 17.38 -10.43 -18.08
C LEU A 219 16.18 -10.25 -19.02
N GLY A 220 16.22 -10.81 -20.23
CA GLY A 220 15.19 -10.60 -21.24
C GLY A 220 13.78 -10.91 -20.74
N PRO A 221 13.50 -12.13 -20.23
CA PRO A 221 12.15 -12.49 -19.79
C PRO A 221 11.61 -11.60 -18.66
N ILE A 222 12.44 -11.26 -17.68
CA ILE A 222 11.99 -10.43 -16.54
C ILE A 222 11.74 -8.98 -16.98
N ILE A 223 12.59 -8.42 -17.86
CA ILE A 223 12.40 -7.09 -18.44
C ILE A 223 11.14 -7.05 -19.32
N VAL A 224 10.88 -8.08 -20.11
CA VAL A 224 9.68 -8.13 -20.97
C VAL A 224 8.42 -8.13 -20.11
N VAL A 225 8.34 -8.99 -19.09
CA VAL A 225 7.16 -9.04 -18.21
C VAL A 225 6.97 -7.72 -17.48
N TRP A 226 8.06 -7.13 -16.99
CA TRP A 226 8.04 -5.82 -16.33
C TRP A 226 7.56 -4.72 -17.28
N ALA A 227 8.12 -4.63 -18.49
CA ALA A 227 7.76 -3.62 -19.49
C ALA A 227 6.30 -3.76 -19.93
N VAL A 228 5.83 -4.99 -20.17
CA VAL A 228 4.42 -5.26 -20.47
C VAL A 228 3.53 -4.84 -19.31
N SER A 229 3.90 -5.17 -18.07
CA SER A 229 3.13 -4.79 -16.87
C SER A 229 3.02 -3.27 -16.74
N LEU A 230 4.12 -2.54 -16.96
CA LEU A 230 4.10 -1.07 -16.95
C LEU A 230 3.25 -0.50 -18.09
N ALA A 231 3.38 -1.04 -19.30
CA ALA A 231 2.59 -0.59 -20.45
C ALA A 231 1.09 -0.75 -20.19
N VAL A 232 0.66 -1.88 -19.63
CA VAL A 232 -0.74 -2.12 -19.25
C VAL A 232 -1.23 -1.11 -18.23
N LEU A 233 -0.44 -0.80 -17.20
CA LEU A 233 -0.83 0.18 -16.18
C LEU A 233 -0.89 1.61 -16.72
N VAL A 234 0.01 1.98 -17.63
CA VAL A 234 -0.07 3.28 -18.32
C VAL A 234 -1.34 3.37 -19.16
N LEU A 235 -1.74 2.29 -19.85
CA LEU A 235 -3.01 2.22 -20.59
C LEU A 235 -4.24 2.33 -19.68
N GLN A 236 -4.13 1.90 -18.42
CA GLN A 236 -5.18 2.06 -17.40
C GLN A 236 -5.20 3.46 -16.76
N SER A 237 -4.24 4.31 -17.13
CA SER A 237 -3.97 5.60 -16.48
C SER A 237 -3.65 5.47 -14.98
N ASP A 238 -3.01 4.36 -14.57
CA ASP A 238 -2.59 4.08 -13.19
C ASP A 238 -1.09 4.35 -12.98
N LEU A 239 -0.76 5.63 -12.82
CA LEU A 239 0.63 6.03 -12.57
C LEU A 239 1.14 5.65 -11.18
N GLY A 240 0.27 5.62 -10.17
CA GLY A 240 0.66 5.26 -8.81
C GLY A 240 1.13 3.81 -8.75
N THR A 241 0.33 2.87 -9.27
CA THR A 241 0.70 1.46 -9.28
C THR A 241 1.89 1.18 -10.20
N SER A 242 2.00 1.88 -11.34
CA SER A 242 3.16 1.71 -12.23
C SER A 242 4.47 2.15 -11.57
N LEU A 243 4.45 3.25 -10.79
CA LEU A 243 5.60 3.67 -9.98
C LEU A 243 5.97 2.64 -8.91
N LEU A 244 4.98 2.09 -8.20
CA LEU A 244 5.22 1.05 -7.20
C LEU A 244 5.81 -0.22 -7.82
N LEU A 245 5.30 -0.66 -8.98
CA LEU A 245 5.86 -1.82 -9.70
C LEU A 245 7.26 -1.54 -10.26
N PHE A 246 7.51 -0.32 -10.73
CA PHE A 246 8.84 0.12 -11.13
C PHE A 246 9.83 0.00 -9.97
N GLY A 247 9.48 0.57 -8.81
CA GLY A 247 10.30 0.51 -7.60
C GLY A 247 10.51 -0.92 -7.11
N LEU A 248 9.46 -1.74 -7.13
CA LEU A 248 9.54 -3.18 -6.81
C LEU A 248 10.57 -3.89 -7.71
N PHE A 249 10.50 -3.68 -9.02
CA PHE A 249 11.41 -4.32 -9.96
C PHE A 249 12.87 -3.90 -9.75
N VAL A 250 13.14 -2.58 -9.66
CA VAL A 250 14.49 -2.06 -9.41
C VAL A 250 15.03 -2.52 -8.07
N GLY A 251 14.20 -2.50 -7.02
CA GLY A 251 14.54 -2.98 -5.69
C GLY A 251 14.89 -4.48 -5.69
N MET A 252 14.09 -5.30 -6.37
CA MET A 252 14.35 -6.74 -6.49
C MET A 252 15.62 -7.05 -7.28
N LEU A 253 15.90 -6.31 -8.37
CA LEU A 253 17.16 -6.44 -9.10
C LEU A 253 18.36 -6.05 -8.24
N TYR A 254 18.26 -4.97 -7.49
CA TYR A 254 19.31 -4.56 -6.56
C TYR A 254 19.54 -5.64 -5.49
N LEU A 255 18.48 -6.13 -4.84
CA LEU A 255 18.58 -7.18 -3.83
C LEU A 255 19.16 -8.49 -4.38
N ALA A 256 18.83 -8.86 -5.61
CA ALA A 256 19.33 -10.10 -6.21
C ALA A 256 20.77 -10.02 -6.71
N THR A 257 21.26 -8.84 -7.07
CA THR A 257 22.58 -8.65 -7.69
C THR A 257 23.59 -7.93 -6.80
N GLU A 258 23.12 -7.24 -5.76
CA GLU A 258 23.89 -6.37 -4.86
C GLU A 258 24.65 -5.23 -5.57
N ARG A 259 24.21 -4.85 -6.79
CA ARG A 259 24.87 -3.82 -7.60
C ARG A 259 24.10 -2.51 -7.58
N VAL A 260 24.72 -1.47 -7.02
CA VAL A 260 24.18 -0.09 -6.98
C VAL A 260 23.91 0.48 -8.38
N SER A 261 24.62 0.00 -9.41
CA SER A 261 24.39 0.40 -10.80
C SER A 261 22.94 0.25 -11.25
N TRP A 262 22.22 -0.78 -10.78
CA TRP A 262 20.81 -0.97 -11.11
C TRP A 262 19.90 0.10 -10.53
N VAL A 263 20.21 0.57 -9.32
CA VAL A 263 19.49 1.67 -8.70
C VAL A 263 19.74 2.95 -9.49
N LEU A 264 20.99 3.23 -9.88
CA LEU A 264 21.31 4.41 -10.69
C LEU A 264 20.65 4.38 -12.07
N ILE A 265 20.67 3.23 -12.75
CA ILE A 265 19.96 3.04 -14.03
C ILE A 265 18.46 3.22 -13.83
N GLY A 266 17.88 2.61 -12.78
CA GLY A 266 16.48 2.76 -12.44
C GLY A 266 16.09 4.21 -12.18
N LEU A 267 16.88 4.96 -11.41
CA LEU A 267 16.66 6.39 -11.18
C LEU A 267 16.74 7.20 -12.48
N GLY A 268 17.71 6.91 -13.35
CA GLY A 268 17.82 7.54 -14.66
C GLY A 268 16.61 7.25 -15.56
N MET A 269 16.17 5.99 -15.61
CA MET A 269 14.98 5.56 -16.34
C MET A 269 13.71 6.21 -15.78
N PHE A 270 13.60 6.31 -14.46
CA PHE A 270 12.49 6.97 -13.79
C PHE A 270 12.44 8.46 -14.13
N ALA A 271 13.56 9.17 -13.99
CA ALA A 271 13.63 10.60 -14.30
C ALA A 271 13.32 10.86 -15.79
N GLY A 272 13.91 10.08 -16.69
CA GLY A 272 13.64 10.18 -18.13
C GLY A 272 12.18 9.84 -18.48
N GLY A 273 11.66 8.75 -17.93
CA GLY A 273 10.27 8.33 -18.14
C GLY A 273 9.26 9.35 -17.59
N ALA A 274 9.51 9.89 -16.39
CA ALA A 274 8.68 10.93 -15.80
C ALA A 274 8.68 12.22 -16.65
N ALA A 275 9.84 12.66 -17.16
CA ALA A 275 9.92 13.83 -18.04
C ALA A 275 9.13 13.64 -19.36
N VAL A 276 9.21 12.44 -19.95
CA VAL A 276 8.44 12.11 -21.17
C VAL A 276 6.94 12.04 -20.85
N ILE A 277 6.54 11.32 -19.80
CA ILE A 277 5.13 11.14 -19.44
C ILE A 277 4.50 12.49 -19.04
N ALA A 278 5.23 13.34 -18.32
CA ALA A 278 4.77 14.66 -17.92
C ALA A 278 4.50 15.60 -19.11
N THR A 279 5.10 15.34 -20.28
CA THR A 279 4.88 16.15 -21.50
C THR A 279 3.90 15.50 -22.48
N VAL A 280 3.87 14.16 -22.56
CA VAL A 280 3.05 13.42 -23.53
C VAL A 280 1.65 13.13 -23.01
N VAL A 281 1.48 12.92 -21.71
CA VAL A 281 0.19 12.48 -21.14
C VAL A 281 -0.54 13.68 -20.54
N PRO A 282 -1.66 14.15 -21.14
CA PRO A 282 -2.28 15.42 -20.76
C PRO A 282 -2.72 15.49 -19.29
N HIS A 283 -3.27 14.41 -18.75
CA HIS A 283 -3.71 14.39 -17.36
C HIS A 283 -2.53 14.47 -16.37
N VAL A 284 -1.34 14.04 -16.75
CA VAL A 284 -0.13 14.08 -15.92
C VAL A 284 0.45 15.47 -15.95
N HIS A 285 0.59 16.03 -17.16
CA HIS A 285 0.98 17.42 -17.35
C HIS A 285 0.13 18.35 -16.48
N ALA A 286 -1.20 18.19 -16.53
CA ALA A 286 -2.13 18.96 -15.72
C ALA A 286 -1.87 18.84 -14.21
N ARG A 287 -1.50 17.65 -13.70
CA ARG A 287 -1.18 17.47 -12.28
C ARG A 287 0.13 18.16 -11.87
N PHE A 288 1.15 18.16 -12.74
CA PHE A 288 2.38 18.90 -12.51
C PHE A 288 2.15 20.42 -12.52
N ASP A 289 1.37 20.90 -13.48
CA ASP A 289 1.01 22.32 -13.58
C ASP A 289 0.23 22.80 -12.34
N VAL A 290 -0.78 22.02 -11.93
CA VAL A 290 -1.55 22.27 -10.70
C VAL A 290 -0.68 22.25 -9.44
N TRP A 291 0.37 21.43 -9.41
CA TRP A 291 1.28 21.37 -8.27
C TRP A 291 2.26 22.55 -8.24
N LEU A 292 2.81 22.95 -9.39
CA LEU A 292 3.74 24.07 -9.50
C LEU A 292 3.06 25.42 -9.24
N HIS A 293 1.86 25.61 -9.80
CA HIS A 293 1.07 26.84 -9.74
C HIS A 293 -0.05 26.73 -8.70
N ALA A 294 0.12 25.91 -7.66
CA ALA A 294 -0.96 25.55 -6.74
C ALA A 294 -1.60 26.76 -6.04
N MET A 295 -0.84 27.83 -5.80
CA MET A 295 -1.32 29.03 -5.10
C MET A 295 -1.87 30.12 -6.02
N ASP A 296 -1.79 29.93 -7.34
CA ASP A 296 -2.32 30.91 -8.29
C ASP A 296 -3.86 30.89 -8.24
N ASP A 297 -4.48 32.07 -8.22
CA ASP A 297 -5.92 32.21 -7.95
C ASP A 297 -6.79 31.51 -9.00
N ASP A 298 -6.35 31.53 -10.26
CA ASP A 298 -7.01 30.87 -11.38
C ASP A 298 -6.90 29.34 -11.32
N VAL A 299 -5.80 28.80 -10.77
CA VAL A 299 -5.59 27.35 -10.58
C VAL A 299 -6.32 26.86 -9.33
N PHE A 300 -6.30 27.63 -8.24
CA PHE A 300 -6.95 27.30 -6.98
C PHE A 300 -8.48 27.26 -7.09
N ASN A 301 -9.08 28.25 -7.76
CA ASN A 301 -10.53 28.35 -7.90
C ASN A 301 -11.10 27.53 -9.07
N LYS A 302 -10.25 26.82 -9.83
CA LYS A 302 -10.67 26.00 -10.95
C LYS A 302 -11.53 24.82 -10.48
N ALA A 303 -12.74 24.71 -11.02
CA ALA A 303 -13.72 23.70 -10.59
C ALA A 303 -13.28 22.25 -10.87
N VAL A 304 -12.62 21.99 -12.00
CA VAL A 304 -12.11 20.66 -12.37
C VAL A 304 -10.63 20.75 -12.71
N GLY A 305 -9.83 19.89 -12.08
CA GLY A 305 -8.38 19.87 -12.27
C GLY A 305 -7.70 21.13 -11.73
N GLY A 306 -8.24 21.72 -10.67
CA GLY A 306 -7.59 22.80 -9.90
C GLY A 306 -6.83 22.28 -8.67
N SER A 307 -6.14 23.17 -7.97
CA SER A 307 -5.34 22.85 -6.78
C SER A 307 -6.12 22.89 -5.46
N GLY A 308 -7.42 23.20 -5.50
CA GLY A 308 -8.22 23.45 -4.30
C GLY A 308 -8.16 22.36 -3.21
N GLN A 309 -8.13 21.07 -3.59
CA GLN A 309 -7.97 19.98 -2.62
C GLN A 309 -6.59 20.02 -1.94
N LEU A 310 -5.52 20.14 -2.72
CA LEU A 310 -4.13 20.22 -2.26
C LEU A 310 -3.94 21.40 -1.30
N VAL A 311 -4.36 22.60 -1.70
CA VAL A 311 -4.16 23.83 -0.94
C VAL A 311 -4.99 23.84 0.34
N ARG A 312 -6.24 23.36 0.31
CA ARG A 312 -7.05 23.25 1.54
C ARG A 312 -6.48 22.23 2.51
N GLY A 313 -5.83 21.17 2.01
CA GLY A 313 -5.05 20.24 2.84
C GLY A 313 -3.89 20.93 3.54
N LEU A 314 -3.11 21.75 2.82
CA LEU A 314 -2.04 22.57 3.38
C LEU A 314 -2.54 23.55 4.45
N PHE A 315 -3.66 24.23 4.20
CA PHE A 315 -4.30 25.11 5.20
C PHE A 315 -4.80 24.34 6.42
N GLY A 316 -5.28 23.11 6.25
CA GLY A 316 -5.64 22.23 7.34
C GLY A 316 -4.47 21.93 8.28
N MET A 317 -3.27 21.73 7.71
CA MET A 317 -2.04 21.50 8.49
C MET A 317 -1.51 22.75 9.20
N ALA A 318 -1.88 23.95 8.74
CA ALA A 318 -1.47 25.20 9.38
C ALA A 318 -2.20 25.48 10.71
N SER A 319 -3.31 24.77 10.97
CA SER A 319 -4.14 24.95 12.17
C SER A 319 -3.78 23.97 13.28
N GLY A 320 -3.63 24.45 14.52
CA GLY A 320 -3.43 23.61 15.72
C GLY A 320 -1.99 23.51 16.26
N GLY A 321 -1.03 24.20 15.65
CA GLY A 321 0.37 24.17 16.12
C GLY A 321 0.99 22.76 16.03
N LEU A 322 2.09 22.53 16.76
CA LEU A 322 2.87 21.29 16.65
C LEU A 322 2.10 20.02 17.07
N PHE A 323 1.15 20.16 17.99
CA PHE A 323 0.37 19.05 18.55
C PHE A 323 -1.01 18.87 17.89
N GLY A 324 -1.36 19.75 16.94
CA GLY A 324 -2.68 19.79 16.33
C GLY A 324 -3.78 20.30 17.28
N THR A 325 -5.00 20.43 16.76
CA THR A 325 -6.16 20.89 17.54
C THR A 325 -6.75 19.81 18.45
N GLY A 326 -6.29 18.56 18.32
CA GLY A 326 -6.87 17.39 18.97
C GLY A 326 -7.78 16.57 18.05
N TRP A 327 -8.05 15.34 18.46
CA TRP A 327 -8.93 14.42 17.74
C TRP A 327 -10.37 14.91 17.80
N GLY A 328 -11.09 14.87 16.68
CA GLY A 328 -12.46 15.39 16.59
C GLY A 328 -12.58 16.91 16.34
N GLU A 329 -11.55 17.68 16.70
CA GLU A 329 -11.59 19.16 16.67
C GLU A 329 -11.18 19.81 15.32
N GLY A 330 -10.63 19.01 14.40
CA GLY A 330 -10.22 19.51 13.09
C GLY A 330 -11.39 19.69 12.10
N ARG A 331 -11.10 20.27 10.92
CA ARG A 331 -12.13 20.62 9.91
C ARG A 331 -11.94 19.88 8.57
N PRO A 332 -12.02 18.53 8.55
CA PRO A 332 -11.66 17.76 7.36
C PRO A 332 -12.62 17.99 6.18
N TYR A 333 -13.88 18.29 6.44
CA TYR A 333 -14.92 18.62 5.46
C TYR A 333 -14.61 19.78 4.50
N LEU A 334 -13.64 20.64 4.83
CA LEU A 334 -13.20 21.73 3.96
C LEU A 334 -12.45 21.19 2.73
N VAL A 335 -11.81 20.02 2.87
CA VAL A 335 -11.14 19.31 1.79
C VAL A 335 -12.20 18.52 1.01
N PRO A 336 -12.28 18.64 -0.34
CA PRO A 336 -13.32 18.01 -1.15
C PRO A 336 -13.37 16.49 -1.03
N TYR A 337 -12.22 15.83 -1.16
CA TYR A 337 -12.04 14.41 -0.91
C TYR A 337 -11.05 14.31 0.25
N ALA A 338 -11.55 14.27 1.48
CA ALA A 338 -10.70 14.12 2.68
C ALA A 338 -10.51 12.65 3.05
N GLU A 339 -11.39 11.80 2.55
CA GLU A 339 -11.36 10.34 2.64
C GLU A 339 -10.44 9.71 1.58
N SER A 340 -10.06 10.47 0.55
CA SER A 340 -9.08 10.06 -0.45
C SER A 340 -7.96 11.09 -0.57
N ASP A 341 -6.73 10.61 -0.72
CA ASP A 341 -5.48 11.39 -0.76
C ASP A 341 -5.12 12.06 0.60
#